data_AF-A0A7J4YKK6-F1
#
_entry.id   AF-A0A7J4YKK6-F1
#
_cell.length_a   1.000
_cell.length_b   1.000
_cell.length_c   1.000
_cell.angle_alpha   90.00
_cell.angle_beta   90.00
_cell.angle_gamma   90.00
#
_symmetry.space_group_name_H-M   'P 1'
#
loop_
_entity.id
_entity.type
_entity.pdbx_description
1 polymer ?
#
loop_
_entity_poly.entity_id
_entity_poly.type
_entity_poly.pdbx_seq_one_letter_code
_entity_poly.pdbx_strand_id
1 'polypeptide(L)'
;MNELKEIYDRITFLRGKGIKMKEMAEQAQLTPSVLSAMYSTVFPAYFKNVEKGMDDNEALDNALMWVNNLSKKKLFGLLPQMKQALFAMEVVVKEKPDSMNPFLSELEHNARQSVNHITNFSGIYTSYSLSSNTNDLKIEPYFIAPAENGNYIEVGHTNAHGTTHWGFGLMNGMSHLYLVFNESHAPQLSMFNICLKLPMFDRPPFLRGIYQCFDYNYNPIARRILLVKQTDNAERSKFLQQKGNLKSYDELSEIERLYYSYTCREGDVIRMCNIPTPQMTTDDLTLEKKILELSKL
;
A
#
# COMPACT_ATOMS: atom_id res chain seq x y z
N MET A 1 -37.27 -1.13 -18.92
CA MET A 1 -37.42 -1.64 -17.54
C MET A 1 -36.14 -1.52 -16.72
N ASN A 2 -35.04 -2.21 -17.09
CA ASN A 2 -33.80 -2.17 -16.33
C ASN A 2 -33.17 -0.76 -16.24
N GLU A 3 -33.36 0.05 -17.29
CA GLU A 3 -32.76 1.38 -17.40
C GLU A 3 -33.22 2.39 -16.33
N LEU A 4 -34.52 2.40 -15.97
CA LEU A 4 -35.04 3.31 -14.95
C LEU A 4 -34.45 2.99 -13.57
N LYS A 5 -34.30 1.69 -13.28
CA LYS A 5 -33.69 1.21 -12.04
C LYS A 5 -32.21 1.53 -11.98
N GLU A 6 -31.48 1.30 -13.08
CA GLU A 6 -30.05 1.68 -13.20
C GLU A 6 -29.83 3.18 -12.97
N ILE A 7 -30.68 4.04 -13.55
CA ILE A 7 -30.61 5.49 -13.34
C ILE A 7 -30.90 5.84 -11.87
N TYR A 8 -31.95 5.27 -11.29
CA TYR A 8 -32.31 5.52 -9.89
C TYR A 8 -31.19 5.11 -8.91
N ASP A 9 -30.62 3.92 -9.10
CA ASP A 9 -29.54 3.41 -8.26
C ASP A 9 -28.27 4.25 -8.44
N ARG A 10 -27.99 4.72 -9.67
CA ARG A 10 -26.88 5.65 -9.93
C ARG A 10 -27.07 6.98 -9.22
N ILE A 11 -28.26 7.59 -9.27
CA ILE A 11 -28.55 8.84 -8.55
C ILE A 11 -28.41 8.62 -7.03
N THR A 12 -28.92 7.50 -6.51
CA THR A 12 -28.79 7.10 -5.10
C THR A 12 -27.33 7.01 -4.68
N PHE A 13 -26.51 6.35 -5.51
CA PHE A 13 -25.07 6.22 -5.28
C PHE A 13 -24.38 7.59 -5.27
N LEU A 14 -24.59 8.42 -6.29
CA LEU A 14 -23.97 9.75 -6.39
C LEU A 14 -24.38 10.65 -5.21
N ARG A 15 -25.65 10.60 -4.80
CA ARG A 15 -26.16 11.29 -3.59
C ARG A 15 -25.49 10.79 -2.32
N GLY A 16 -25.36 9.47 -2.15
CA GLY A 16 -24.69 8.85 -1.02
C GLY A 16 -23.20 9.21 -0.93
N LYS A 17 -22.58 9.52 -2.08
CA LYS A 17 -21.21 10.03 -2.16
C LYS A 17 -21.09 11.56 -2.02
N GLY A 18 -22.18 12.24 -1.69
CA GLY A 18 -22.19 13.67 -1.39
C GLY A 18 -22.33 14.58 -2.60
N ILE A 19 -22.59 14.05 -3.79
CA ILE A 19 -22.85 14.88 -4.98
C ILE A 19 -24.25 15.51 -4.84
N LYS A 20 -24.32 16.82 -5.08
CA LYS A 20 -25.57 17.60 -4.94
C LYS A 20 -26.48 17.35 -6.14
N MET A 21 -27.80 17.38 -5.89
CA MET A 21 -28.82 17.22 -6.95
C MET A 21 -28.65 18.23 -8.09
N LYS A 22 -28.23 19.46 -7.74
CA LYS A 22 -27.92 20.52 -8.71
C LYS A 22 -26.78 20.12 -9.66
N GLU A 23 -25.69 19.56 -9.14
CA GLU A 23 -24.52 19.14 -9.92
C GLU A 23 -24.87 18.01 -10.90
N MET A 24 -25.63 17.00 -10.43
CA MET A 24 -26.14 15.92 -11.29
C MET A 24 -27.08 16.43 -12.38
N ALA A 25 -27.97 17.37 -12.05
CA ALA A 25 -28.91 17.94 -13.00
C ALA A 25 -28.21 18.79 -14.07
N GLU A 26 -27.23 19.61 -13.69
CA GLU A 26 -26.41 20.39 -14.63
C GLU A 26 -25.69 19.47 -15.62
N GLN A 27 -25.05 18.39 -15.14
CA GLN A 27 -24.37 17.43 -16.00
C GLN A 27 -25.33 16.70 -16.95
N ALA A 28 -26.51 16.34 -16.46
CA ALA A 28 -27.57 15.71 -17.26
C ALA A 28 -28.35 16.69 -18.15
N GLN A 29 -28.02 17.99 -18.12
CA GLN A 29 -28.75 19.06 -18.81
C GLN A 29 -30.24 19.10 -18.45
N LEU A 30 -30.56 18.80 -17.20
CA LEU A 30 -31.89 18.82 -16.61
C LEU A 30 -32.03 19.98 -15.63
N THR A 31 -33.27 20.41 -15.38
CA THR A 31 -33.51 21.29 -14.23
C THR A 31 -33.41 20.49 -12.94
N PRO A 32 -32.78 21.04 -11.86
CA PRO A 32 -32.67 20.35 -10.58
C PRO A 32 -34.01 19.89 -10.00
N SER A 33 -35.10 20.63 -10.25
CA SER A 33 -36.45 20.28 -9.84
C SER A 33 -37.00 19.04 -10.53
N VAL A 34 -36.73 18.89 -11.84
CA VAL A 34 -37.16 17.70 -12.61
C VAL A 34 -36.42 16.47 -12.14
N LEU A 35 -35.08 16.53 -12.03
CA LEU A 35 -34.30 15.40 -11.54
C LEU A 35 -34.67 15.02 -10.10
N SER A 36 -34.93 16.01 -9.24
CA SER A 36 -35.41 15.77 -7.87
C SER A 36 -36.77 15.08 -7.85
N ALA A 37 -37.74 15.55 -8.63
CA ALA A 37 -39.08 14.95 -8.68
C ALA A 37 -39.03 13.51 -9.22
N MET A 38 -38.17 13.25 -10.22
CA MET A 38 -37.93 11.91 -10.73
C MET A 38 -37.38 10.98 -9.63
N TYR A 39 -36.35 11.43 -8.91
CA TYR A 39 -35.70 10.67 -7.86
C TYR A 39 -36.59 10.43 -6.63
N SER A 40 -37.28 11.45 -6.13
CA SER A 40 -38.03 11.36 -4.86
C SER A 40 -39.44 10.79 -5.01
N THR A 41 -40.04 10.93 -6.20
CA THR A 41 -41.48 10.71 -6.38
C THR A 41 -41.77 9.72 -7.50
N VAL A 42 -41.30 9.99 -8.72
CA VAL A 42 -41.65 9.18 -9.91
C VAL A 42 -41.05 7.77 -9.82
N PHE A 43 -39.74 7.67 -9.63
CA PHE A 43 -39.06 6.36 -9.59
C PHE A 43 -39.57 5.49 -8.42
N PRO A 44 -39.68 5.98 -7.17
CA PRO A 44 -40.23 5.19 -6.07
C PRO A 44 -41.68 4.76 -6.29
N ALA A 45 -42.54 5.64 -6.82
CA ALA A 45 -43.93 5.30 -7.10
C ALA A 45 -44.05 4.25 -8.21
N TYR A 46 -43.27 4.38 -9.28
CA TYR A 46 -43.21 3.41 -10.37
C TYR A 46 -42.75 2.03 -9.86
N PHE A 47 -41.63 1.94 -9.13
CA PHE A 47 -41.13 0.65 -8.63
C PHE A 47 -42.13 -0.02 -7.69
N LYS A 48 -42.74 0.75 -6.77
CA LYS A 48 -43.77 0.24 -5.86
C LYS A 48 -45.00 -0.28 -6.61
N ASN A 49 -45.35 0.34 -7.73
CA ASN A 49 -46.50 -0.09 -8.53
C ASN A 49 -46.18 -1.37 -9.31
N VAL A 50 -44.99 -1.46 -9.90
CA VAL A 50 -44.51 -2.69 -10.58
C VAL A 50 -44.41 -3.86 -9.58
N GLU A 51 -43.91 -3.63 -8.36
CA GLU A 51 -43.86 -4.65 -7.29
C GLU A 51 -45.24 -5.20 -6.92
N LYS A 52 -46.30 -4.41 -7.10
CA LYS A 52 -47.69 -4.84 -6.88
C LYS A 52 -48.29 -5.60 -8.07
N GLY A 53 -47.51 -5.85 -9.11
CA GLY A 53 -47.95 -6.56 -10.31
C GLY A 53 -48.71 -5.71 -11.32
N MET A 54 -48.64 -4.37 -11.23
CA MET A 54 -49.18 -3.50 -12.30
C MET A 54 -48.33 -3.59 -13.56
N ASP A 55 -48.96 -3.45 -14.73
CA ASP A 55 -48.24 -3.31 -15.99
C ASP A 55 -47.35 -2.07 -15.95
N ASP A 56 -46.20 -2.17 -16.60
CA ASP A 56 -45.17 -1.16 -16.63
C ASP A 56 -45.64 0.20 -17.16
N ASN A 57 -46.50 0.20 -18.17
CA ASN A 57 -47.03 1.43 -18.74
C ASN A 57 -47.97 2.11 -17.76
N GLU A 58 -48.87 1.33 -17.17
CA GLU A 58 -49.86 1.79 -16.19
C GLU A 58 -49.17 2.27 -14.90
N ALA A 59 -48.17 1.54 -14.42
CA ALA A 59 -47.36 1.91 -13.27
C ALA A 59 -46.65 3.25 -13.47
N LEU A 60 -46.10 3.50 -14.67
CA LEU A 60 -45.40 4.73 -15.01
C LEU A 60 -46.37 5.90 -15.20
N ASP A 61 -47.52 5.68 -15.86
CA ASP A 61 -48.56 6.69 -16.02
C ASP A 61 -49.09 7.14 -14.64
N ASN A 62 -49.33 6.19 -13.74
CA ASN A 62 -49.71 6.47 -12.35
C ASN A 62 -48.63 7.26 -11.57
N ALA A 63 -47.35 6.93 -11.78
CA ALA A 63 -46.24 7.61 -11.11
C ALA A 63 -46.06 9.07 -11.58
N LEU A 64 -46.40 9.37 -12.83
CA LEU A 64 -46.26 10.69 -13.44
C LEU A 64 -47.44 11.63 -13.12
N MET A 65 -48.60 11.11 -12.71
CA MET A 65 -49.79 11.94 -12.38
C MET A 65 -49.51 13.04 -11.35
N TRP A 66 -48.55 12.82 -10.45
CA TRP A 66 -48.21 13.74 -9.36
C TRP A 66 -47.11 14.75 -9.73
N VAL A 67 -46.66 14.76 -10.98
CA VAL A 67 -45.56 15.62 -11.45
C VAL A 67 -45.99 16.43 -12.68
N ASN A 68 -46.46 17.65 -12.44
CA ASN A 68 -47.06 18.53 -13.46
C ASN A 68 -46.13 18.90 -14.65
N ASN A 69 -44.81 18.73 -14.51
CA ASN A 69 -43.82 19.21 -15.50
C ASN A 69 -43.08 18.08 -16.25
N LEU A 70 -43.51 16.83 -16.10
CA LEU A 70 -42.87 15.65 -16.70
C LEU A 70 -43.91 14.70 -17.29
N SER A 71 -44.03 14.66 -18.62
CA SER A 71 -44.83 13.66 -19.31
C SER A 71 -44.01 12.42 -19.64
N LYS A 72 -44.67 11.28 -19.90
CA LYS A 72 -44.02 10.02 -20.29
C LYS A 72 -43.14 10.16 -21.53
N LYS A 73 -43.63 10.88 -22.56
CA LYS A 73 -42.87 11.19 -23.79
C LYS A 73 -41.60 12.00 -23.47
N LYS A 74 -41.72 13.01 -22.60
CA LYS A 74 -40.58 13.84 -22.18
C LYS A 74 -39.58 13.03 -21.38
N LEU A 75 -40.04 12.18 -20.45
CA LEU A 75 -39.17 11.28 -19.67
C LEU A 75 -38.35 10.37 -20.58
N PHE A 76 -39.00 9.64 -21.50
CA PHE A 76 -38.30 8.74 -22.43
C PHE A 76 -37.30 9.47 -23.32
N GLY A 77 -37.61 10.70 -23.75
CA GLY A 77 -36.67 11.52 -24.51
C GLY A 77 -35.41 11.92 -23.73
N LEU A 78 -35.48 11.97 -22.39
CA LEU A 78 -34.38 12.37 -21.51
C LEU A 78 -33.53 11.18 -21.03
N LEU A 79 -34.06 9.95 -21.04
CA LEU A 79 -33.39 8.78 -20.44
C LEU A 79 -31.97 8.52 -21.00
N PRO A 80 -31.74 8.50 -22.33
CA PRO A 80 -30.44 8.13 -22.88
C PRO A 80 -29.35 9.13 -22.46
N GLN A 81 -29.65 10.43 -22.61
CA GLN A 81 -28.73 11.51 -22.24
C GLN A 81 -28.47 11.54 -20.73
N MET A 82 -29.53 11.41 -19.93
CA MET A 82 -29.42 11.42 -18.47
C MET A 82 -28.59 10.23 -17.99
N LYS A 83 -28.82 9.02 -18.52
CA LYS A 83 -28.03 7.84 -18.17
C LYS A 83 -26.56 8.05 -18.52
N GLN A 84 -26.27 8.46 -19.75
CA GLN A 84 -24.88 8.72 -20.17
C GLN A 84 -24.20 9.75 -19.27
N ALA A 85 -24.88 10.87 -18.99
CA ALA A 85 -24.34 11.93 -18.15
C ALA A 85 -24.06 11.48 -16.72
N LEU A 86 -25.00 10.80 -16.06
CA LEU A 86 -24.86 10.33 -14.67
C LEU A 86 -23.81 9.22 -14.53
N PHE A 87 -23.66 8.37 -15.53
CA PHE A 87 -22.66 7.30 -15.52
C PHE A 87 -21.24 7.83 -15.82
N ALA A 88 -21.12 8.91 -16.60
CA ALA A 88 -19.85 9.60 -16.82
C ALA A 88 -19.38 10.44 -15.62
N MET A 89 -20.24 10.68 -14.62
CA MET A 89 -19.82 11.42 -13.42
C MET A 89 -18.85 10.59 -12.58
N GLU A 90 -17.65 11.12 -12.39
CA GLU A 90 -16.69 10.54 -11.45
C GLU A 90 -16.99 11.01 -10.02
N VAL A 91 -17.00 10.06 -9.09
CA VAL A 91 -17.05 10.38 -7.67
C VAL A 91 -15.64 10.73 -7.23
N VAL A 92 -15.32 12.01 -7.24
CA VAL A 92 -14.12 12.50 -6.58
C VAL A 92 -14.37 12.44 -5.08
N VAL A 93 -13.60 11.63 -4.37
CA VAL A 93 -13.58 11.64 -2.90
C VAL A 93 -13.06 13.00 -2.48
N LYS A 94 -13.98 13.91 -2.13
CA LYS A 94 -13.61 15.23 -1.62
C LYS A 94 -12.95 15.03 -0.26
N GLU A 95 -11.72 15.52 -0.12
CA GLU A 95 -11.05 15.58 1.17
C GLU A 95 -11.95 16.33 2.16
N LYS A 96 -12.17 15.73 3.33
CA LYS A 96 -12.83 16.44 4.41
C LYS A 96 -11.80 17.41 5.00
N PRO A 97 -12.13 18.70 5.14
CA PRO A 97 -11.27 19.61 5.88
C PRO A 97 -10.97 19.02 7.26
N ASP A 98 -9.70 19.03 7.65
CA ASP A 98 -9.20 18.57 8.95
C ASP A 98 -9.34 17.06 9.25
N SER A 99 -9.64 16.20 8.26
CA SER A 99 -9.60 14.75 8.49
C SER A 99 -8.17 14.21 8.42
N MET A 100 -7.52 14.08 9.58
CA MET A 100 -6.25 13.37 9.71
C MET A 100 -6.45 11.85 9.62
N ASN A 101 -5.50 11.14 9.04
CA ASN A 101 -5.50 9.68 9.04
C ASN A 101 -5.24 9.17 10.48
N PRO A 102 -6.22 8.51 11.14
CA PRO A 102 -6.09 8.10 12.54
C PRO A 102 -4.93 7.10 12.76
N PHE A 103 -4.57 6.31 11.75
CA PHE A 103 -3.48 5.35 11.83
C PHE A 103 -2.11 6.04 11.89
N LEU A 104 -1.96 7.25 11.35
CA LEU A 104 -0.71 8.01 11.49
C LEU A 104 -0.47 8.42 12.95
N SER A 105 -1.52 8.81 13.67
CA SER A 105 -1.43 9.13 15.09
C SER A 105 -1.08 7.92 15.94
N GLU A 106 -1.60 6.74 15.59
CA GLU A 106 -1.27 5.48 16.26
C GLU A 106 0.20 5.08 16.01
N LEU A 107 0.66 5.19 14.77
CA LEU A 107 2.07 4.94 14.41
C LEU A 107 3.02 5.90 15.13
N GLU A 108 2.68 7.19 15.19
CA GLU A 108 3.46 8.18 15.92
C GLU A 108 3.53 7.86 17.42
N HIS A 109 2.42 7.45 18.02
CA HIS A 109 2.39 7.02 19.42
C HIS A 109 3.28 5.80 19.67
N ASN A 110 3.19 4.77 18.82
CA ASN A 110 4.04 3.57 18.92
C ASN A 110 5.52 3.90 18.74
N ALA A 111 5.87 4.78 17.78
CA ALA A 111 7.25 5.20 17.54
C ALA A 111 7.87 5.84 18.80
N ARG A 112 7.12 6.71 19.48
CA ARG A 112 7.56 7.34 20.74
C ARG A 112 7.75 6.32 21.86
N GLN A 113 6.82 5.38 22.01
CA GLN A 113 6.91 4.35 23.06
C GLN A 113 8.09 3.39 22.83
N SER A 114 8.37 3.05 21.57
CA SER A 114 9.43 2.12 21.18
C SER A 114 10.83 2.60 21.58
N VAL A 115 11.05 3.92 21.69
CA VAL A 115 12.34 4.50 22.09
C VAL A 115 12.82 3.98 23.45
N ASN A 116 11.90 3.77 24.40
CA ASN A 116 12.25 3.32 25.74
C ASN A 116 12.77 1.87 25.80
N HIS A 117 12.61 1.12 24.71
CA HIS A 117 12.94 -0.30 24.65
C HIS A 117 14.10 -0.62 23.70
N ILE A 118 14.58 0.37 22.94
CA ILE A 118 15.60 0.14 21.91
C ILE A 118 17.03 0.10 22.47
N THR A 119 17.29 0.61 23.67
CA THR A 119 18.64 0.82 24.20
C THR A 119 19.54 -0.41 24.14
N ASN A 120 19.00 -1.62 24.39
CA ASN A 120 19.75 -2.87 24.31
C ASN A 120 20.15 -3.27 22.87
N PHE A 121 19.45 -2.73 21.88
CA PHE A 121 19.64 -2.98 20.46
C PHE A 121 20.23 -1.76 19.74
N SER A 122 20.51 -0.66 20.45
CA SER A 122 21.23 0.47 19.87
C SER A 122 22.65 0.07 19.48
N GLY A 123 23.13 0.63 18.38
CA GLY A 123 24.48 0.41 17.92
C GLY A 123 24.66 0.59 16.42
N ILE A 124 25.89 0.33 15.98
CA ILE A 124 26.24 0.19 14.57
C ILE A 124 26.39 -1.29 14.26
N TYR A 125 25.78 -1.72 13.16
CA TYR A 125 25.73 -3.10 12.71
C TYR A 125 26.34 -3.22 11.32
N THR A 126 26.95 -4.37 11.04
CA THR A 126 27.27 -4.79 9.68
C THR A 126 26.24 -5.84 9.28
N SER A 127 25.49 -5.55 8.23
CA SER A 127 24.54 -6.49 7.68
C SER A 127 25.19 -7.43 6.68
N TYR A 128 24.61 -8.62 6.56
CA TYR A 128 24.92 -9.63 5.55
C TYR A 128 23.60 -10.08 4.93
N SER A 129 23.51 -10.01 3.59
CA SER A 129 22.34 -10.46 2.82
C SER A 129 22.73 -10.74 1.38
N LEU A 130 21.86 -11.40 0.62
CA LEU A 130 22.08 -11.63 -0.81
C LEU A 130 21.93 -10.32 -1.61
N SER A 131 22.85 -10.05 -2.53
CA SER A 131 22.78 -8.95 -3.51
C SER A 131 21.61 -9.08 -4.48
N SER A 132 20.97 -7.97 -4.88
CA SER A 132 19.75 -8.00 -5.70
C SER A 132 19.93 -8.63 -7.09
N ASN A 133 21.12 -8.47 -7.68
CA ASN A 133 21.41 -8.87 -9.07
C ASN A 133 22.39 -10.05 -9.19
N THR A 134 23.12 -10.35 -8.13
CA THR A 134 24.23 -11.30 -8.16
C THR A 134 24.15 -12.25 -6.98
N ASN A 135 24.89 -13.35 -7.07
CA ASN A 135 25.10 -14.26 -5.96
C ASN A 135 26.12 -13.76 -4.94
N ASP A 136 26.39 -12.46 -4.93
CA ASP A 136 27.38 -11.87 -4.05
C ASP A 136 26.78 -11.61 -2.66
N LEU A 137 27.66 -11.68 -1.66
CA LEU A 137 27.34 -11.23 -0.31
C LEU A 137 27.30 -9.70 -0.30
N LYS A 138 26.13 -9.16 0.00
CA LYS A 138 25.95 -7.73 0.25
C LYS A 138 26.23 -7.44 1.72
N ILE A 139 27.27 -6.64 1.94
CA ILE A 139 27.78 -6.29 3.26
C ILE A 139 27.59 -4.78 3.45
N GLU A 140 26.64 -4.37 4.28
CA GLU A 140 26.23 -2.97 4.38
C GLU A 140 26.12 -2.53 5.84
N PRO A 141 26.63 -1.35 6.21
CA PRO A 141 26.48 -0.83 7.57
C PRO A 141 25.06 -0.33 7.84
N TYR A 142 24.61 -0.54 9.07
CA TYR A 142 23.33 -0.09 9.61
C TYR A 142 23.50 0.60 10.95
N PHE A 143 22.64 1.56 11.23
CA PHE A 143 22.59 2.34 12.44
C PHE A 143 21.21 2.19 13.09
N ILE A 144 21.19 1.99 14.41
CA ILE A 144 19.96 1.96 15.21
C ILE A 144 20.22 2.73 16.50
N ALA A 145 19.44 3.78 16.75
CA ALA A 145 19.53 4.53 18.01
C ALA A 145 18.21 5.28 18.30
N PRO A 146 17.97 5.71 19.54
CA PRO A 146 17.04 6.79 19.82
C PRO A 146 17.43 8.03 18.99
N ALA A 147 16.46 8.68 18.35
CA ALA A 147 16.68 9.98 17.74
C ALA A 147 17.07 11.02 18.81
N GLU A 148 17.83 12.06 18.44
CA GLU A 148 18.27 13.11 19.36
C GLU A 148 17.10 13.81 20.09
N ASN A 149 15.95 13.93 19.43
CA ASN A 149 14.74 14.51 20.01
C ASN A 149 13.92 13.54 20.88
N GLY A 150 14.35 12.28 20.99
CA GLY A 150 13.71 11.24 21.82
C GLY A 150 12.34 10.75 21.34
N ASN A 151 11.87 11.15 20.16
CA ASN A 151 10.50 10.88 19.73
C ASN A 151 10.33 9.63 18.85
N TYR A 152 11.41 9.06 18.35
CA TYR A 152 11.40 7.85 17.52
C TYR A 152 12.76 7.18 17.56
N ILE A 153 12.83 5.95 17.05
CA ILE A 153 14.09 5.24 16.82
C ILE A 153 14.62 5.68 15.45
N GLU A 154 15.74 6.40 15.41
CA GLU A 154 16.43 6.74 14.16
C GLU A 154 17.17 5.51 13.64
N VAL A 155 16.96 5.21 12.36
CA VAL A 155 17.69 4.13 11.68
C VAL A 155 18.40 4.67 10.44
N GLY A 156 19.61 4.19 10.21
CA GLY A 156 20.43 4.57 9.07
C GLY A 156 20.95 3.33 8.35
N HIS A 157 21.11 3.43 7.03
CA HIS A 157 21.66 2.38 6.18
C HIS A 157 22.56 3.04 5.12
N THR A 158 23.77 2.55 4.92
CA THR A 158 24.59 2.97 3.78
C THR A 158 24.74 1.79 2.83
N ASN A 159 24.26 1.94 1.60
CA ASN A 159 24.29 0.87 0.62
C ASN A 159 25.72 0.61 0.09
N ALA A 160 25.89 -0.47 -0.67
CA ALA A 160 27.17 -0.84 -1.29
C ALA A 160 27.72 0.21 -2.28
N HIS A 161 26.89 1.14 -2.75
CA HIS A 161 27.28 2.25 -3.62
C HIS A 161 27.65 3.52 -2.84
N GLY A 162 27.54 3.51 -1.51
CA GLY A 162 27.88 4.64 -0.64
C GLY A 162 26.75 5.65 -0.43
N THR A 163 25.52 5.36 -0.87
CA THR A 163 24.36 6.22 -0.57
C THR A 163 23.81 5.87 0.80
N THR A 164 23.61 6.89 1.64
CA THR A 164 23.00 6.74 2.96
C THR A 164 21.50 7.04 2.92
N HIS A 165 20.71 6.12 3.44
CA HIS A 165 19.28 6.22 3.63
C HIS A 165 18.97 6.30 5.12
N TRP A 166 17.98 7.12 5.46
CA TRP A 166 17.50 7.31 6.82
C TRP A 166 16.04 6.89 6.92
N GLY A 167 15.62 6.58 8.14
CA GLY A 167 14.24 6.29 8.42
C GLY A 167 14.00 6.10 9.90
N PHE A 168 13.00 5.28 10.24
CA PHE A 168 12.57 5.08 11.61
C PHE A 168 12.31 3.61 11.96
N GLY A 169 12.39 3.30 13.26
CA GLY A 169 12.06 2.00 13.82
C GLY A 169 10.71 1.98 14.53
N LEU A 170 10.01 0.84 14.47
CA LEU A 170 8.78 0.54 15.21
C LEU A 170 8.90 -0.80 15.90
N MET A 171 8.42 -0.92 17.14
CA MET A 171 8.41 -2.19 17.86
C MET A 171 7.01 -2.80 17.90
N ASN A 172 6.95 -4.11 17.65
CA ASN A 172 5.76 -4.92 17.91
C ASN A 172 5.98 -5.71 19.20
N GLY A 173 5.43 -5.17 20.29
CA GLY A 173 5.75 -5.60 21.64
C GLY A 173 7.26 -5.56 21.88
N MET A 174 7.79 -6.57 22.57
CA MET A 174 9.22 -6.70 22.88
C MET A 174 9.94 -7.74 21.99
N SER A 175 9.26 -8.25 20.97
CA SER A 175 9.70 -9.44 20.23
C SER A 175 10.15 -9.16 18.79
N HIS A 176 9.70 -8.05 18.21
CA HIS A 176 10.02 -7.70 16.83
C HIS A 176 10.30 -6.21 16.69
N LEU A 177 11.23 -5.89 15.80
CA LEU A 177 11.60 -4.54 15.44
C LEU A 177 11.49 -4.39 13.93
N TYR A 178 10.66 -3.46 13.48
CA TYR A 178 10.56 -3.06 12.09
C TYR A 178 11.44 -1.85 11.87
N LEU A 179 12.39 -1.95 10.94
CA LEU A 179 13.18 -0.83 10.45
C LEU A 179 12.59 -0.42 9.12
N VAL A 180 12.28 0.85 8.94
CA VAL A 180 11.66 1.39 7.73
C VAL A 180 12.53 2.50 7.19
N PHE A 181 12.87 2.44 5.92
CA PHE A 181 13.78 3.39 5.25
C PHE A 181 13.11 3.99 4.03
N ASN A 182 13.51 5.20 3.65
CA ASN A 182 13.15 5.79 2.37
C ASN A 182 14.39 5.84 1.45
N GLU A 183 14.34 5.12 0.34
CA GLU A 183 15.39 5.15 -0.70
C GLU A 183 15.42 6.46 -1.47
N SER A 184 14.25 7.11 -1.58
CA SER A 184 14.11 8.37 -2.31
C SER A 184 14.23 9.57 -1.38
N HIS A 185 14.58 10.73 -1.95
CA HIS A 185 14.42 12.00 -1.26
C HIS A 185 12.95 12.42 -1.28
N ALA A 186 12.51 13.09 -0.22
CA ALA A 186 11.19 13.73 -0.19
C ALA A 186 11.02 14.64 -1.42
N PRO A 187 9.84 14.67 -2.07
CA PRO A 187 8.53 14.17 -1.62
C PRO A 187 8.20 12.71 -2.00
N GLN A 188 9.08 12.02 -2.72
CA GLN A 188 8.83 10.64 -3.14
C GLN A 188 9.08 9.67 -1.97
N LEU A 189 8.14 8.74 -1.77
CA LEU A 189 8.27 7.63 -0.82
C LEU A 189 8.57 6.34 -1.59
N SER A 190 9.80 5.87 -1.48
CA SER A 190 10.24 4.57 -2.00
C SER A 190 10.76 3.76 -0.83
N MET A 191 9.89 2.96 -0.23
CA MET A 191 10.16 2.35 1.07
C MET A 191 10.69 0.93 0.92
N PHE A 192 11.71 0.61 1.69
CA PHE A 192 12.03 -0.78 2.04
C PHE A 192 11.99 -0.93 3.56
N ASN A 193 11.83 -2.17 4.01
CA ASN A 193 11.75 -2.45 5.43
C ASN A 193 12.50 -3.73 5.81
N ILE A 194 12.89 -3.80 7.07
CA ILE A 194 13.47 -4.99 7.68
C ILE A 194 12.66 -5.34 8.91
N CYS A 195 12.14 -6.55 8.97
CA CYS A 195 11.54 -7.11 10.16
C CYS A 195 12.55 -7.98 10.90
N LEU A 196 13.04 -7.53 12.05
CA LEU A 196 13.98 -8.24 12.91
C LEU A 196 13.23 -8.95 14.04
N LYS A 197 13.66 -10.19 14.33
CA LYS A 197 13.24 -10.90 15.54
C LYS A 197 14.21 -10.56 16.68
N LEU A 198 13.68 -9.94 17.73
CA LEU A 198 14.46 -9.56 18.90
C LEU A 198 14.67 -10.76 19.83
N PRO A 199 15.92 -11.07 20.20
CA PRO A 199 16.19 -12.11 21.18
C PRO A 199 15.93 -11.61 22.62
N MET A 200 15.64 -12.53 23.52
CA MET A 200 15.57 -12.29 24.97
C MET A 200 16.97 -12.27 25.60
N PHE A 201 17.92 -11.54 24.99
CA PHE A 201 19.28 -11.38 25.49
C PHE A 201 19.64 -9.90 25.54
N ASP A 202 20.27 -9.47 26.61
CA ASP A 202 20.83 -8.12 26.69
C ASP A 202 21.99 -7.99 25.71
N ARG A 203 21.99 -6.88 24.96
CA ARG A 203 23.03 -6.53 23.97
C ARG A 203 23.43 -7.70 23.07
N PRO A 204 22.50 -8.25 22.28
CA PRO A 204 22.80 -9.39 21.46
C PRO A 204 23.91 -9.06 20.44
N PRO A 205 24.82 -10.01 20.15
CA PRO A 205 25.90 -9.78 19.19
C PRO A 205 25.40 -9.71 17.74
N PHE A 206 24.18 -10.20 17.47
CA PHE A 206 23.56 -10.08 16.17
C PHE A 206 22.03 -10.12 16.26
N LEU A 207 21.38 -9.59 15.22
CA LEU A 207 19.95 -9.64 14.99
C LEU A 207 19.67 -10.34 13.66
N ARG A 208 18.54 -11.06 13.57
CA ARG A 208 18.14 -11.82 12.37
C ARG A 208 16.76 -11.39 11.95
N GLY A 209 16.53 -11.34 10.64
CA GLY A 209 15.25 -10.93 10.13
C GLY A 209 15.07 -11.15 8.64
N ILE A 210 14.02 -10.51 8.13
CA ILE A 210 13.67 -10.48 6.71
C ILE A 210 13.75 -9.04 6.23
N TYR A 211 14.53 -8.82 5.18
CA TYR A 211 14.61 -7.60 4.40
C TYR A 211 13.61 -7.68 3.24
N GLN A 212 12.73 -6.69 3.10
CA GLN A 212 11.68 -6.62 2.09
C GLN A 212 11.86 -5.34 1.27
N CYS A 213 12.00 -5.48 -0.04
CA CYS A 213 12.19 -4.37 -0.96
C CYS A 213 11.68 -4.75 -2.37
N PHE A 214 11.92 -3.88 -3.35
CA PHE A 214 11.78 -4.20 -4.75
C PHE A 214 13.15 -4.58 -5.36
N ASP A 215 13.17 -5.48 -6.34
CA ASP A 215 14.34 -5.68 -7.19
C ASP A 215 14.41 -4.59 -8.30
N TYR A 216 15.42 -4.65 -9.17
CA TYR A 216 15.58 -3.67 -10.26
C TYR A 216 14.48 -3.74 -11.33
N ASN A 217 13.69 -4.81 -11.36
CA ASN A 217 12.53 -4.95 -12.23
C ASN A 217 11.23 -4.56 -11.51
N TYR A 218 11.33 -3.96 -10.31
CA TYR A 218 10.20 -3.62 -9.44
C TYR A 218 9.38 -4.82 -8.95
N ASN A 219 9.95 -6.02 -8.97
CA ASN A 219 9.32 -7.20 -8.36
C ASN A 219 9.46 -7.11 -6.84
N PRO A 220 8.41 -7.39 -6.06
CA PRO A 220 8.52 -7.49 -4.62
C PRO A 220 9.36 -8.72 -4.25
N ILE A 221 10.34 -8.51 -3.39
CA ILE A 221 11.25 -9.56 -2.92
C ILE A 221 11.41 -9.48 -1.41
N ALA A 222 11.64 -10.62 -0.79
CA ALA A 222 11.99 -10.75 0.61
C ALA A 222 13.20 -11.67 0.78
N ARG A 223 14.14 -11.30 1.65
CA ARG A 223 15.43 -11.97 1.81
C ARG A 223 15.81 -12.08 3.27
N ARG A 224 16.52 -13.13 3.64
CA ARG A 224 17.17 -13.16 4.94
C ARG A 224 18.21 -12.06 5.06
N ILE A 225 18.26 -11.47 6.24
CA ILE A 225 19.30 -10.52 6.63
C ILE A 225 19.80 -10.84 8.02
N LEU A 226 21.12 -10.71 8.20
CA LEU A 226 21.81 -10.86 9.47
C LEU A 226 22.50 -9.53 9.79
N LEU A 227 22.20 -8.92 10.93
CA LEU A 227 22.85 -7.70 11.42
C LEU A 227 23.81 -8.09 12.54
N VAL A 228 25.12 -8.07 12.28
CA VAL A 228 26.16 -8.34 13.30
C VAL A 228 26.57 -7.02 13.94
N LYS A 229 26.44 -6.93 15.26
CA LYS A 229 26.74 -5.72 16.02
C LYS A 229 28.25 -5.46 16.03
N GLN A 230 28.65 -4.26 15.60
CA GLN A 230 30.05 -3.81 15.62
C GLN A 230 30.36 -3.06 16.93
N THR A 231 29.41 -2.25 17.40
CA THR A 231 29.55 -1.47 18.63
C THR A 231 28.18 -1.10 19.19
N ASP A 232 28.05 -1.07 20.52
CA ASP A 232 26.89 -0.50 21.21
C ASP A 232 26.88 1.04 21.15
N ASN A 233 28.03 1.66 20.82
CA ASN A 233 28.14 3.10 20.72
C ASN A 233 27.62 3.60 19.36
N ALA A 234 26.36 4.03 19.35
CA ALA A 234 25.66 4.54 18.18
C ALA A 234 26.00 6.02 17.90
N GLU A 235 27.26 6.30 17.55
CA GLU A 235 27.67 7.62 17.08
C GLU A 235 27.40 7.79 15.58
N ARG A 236 26.53 8.76 15.23
CA ARG A 236 26.17 9.07 13.84
C ARG A 236 27.38 9.37 12.95
N SER A 237 28.36 10.12 13.47
CA SER A 237 29.58 10.47 12.74
C SER A 237 30.44 9.25 12.40
N LYS A 238 30.55 8.27 13.30
CA LYS A 238 31.25 7.00 13.06
C LYS A 238 30.51 6.15 12.04
N PHE A 239 29.18 6.10 12.10
CA PHE A 239 28.37 5.39 11.11
C PHE A 239 28.57 5.93 9.69
N LEU A 240 28.55 7.26 9.51
CA LEU A 240 28.72 7.91 8.21
C LEU A 240 30.10 7.69 7.56
N GLN A 241 31.10 7.23 8.32
CA GLN A 241 32.42 6.87 7.80
C GLN A 241 32.47 5.44 7.24
N GLN A 242 31.47 4.61 7.54
CA GLN A 242 31.41 3.23 7.07
C GLN A 242 30.89 3.15 5.63
N LYS A 243 31.40 2.18 4.87
CA LYS A 243 31.00 1.93 3.49
C LYS A 243 30.50 0.51 3.35
N GLY A 244 29.44 0.33 2.58
CA GLY A 244 29.03 -0.99 2.14
C GLY A 244 29.93 -1.51 1.02
N ASN A 245 29.88 -2.81 0.79
CA ASN A 245 30.55 -3.47 -0.32
C ASN A 245 29.82 -4.76 -0.74
N LEU A 246 30.16 -5.24 -1.93
CA LEU A 246 29.77 -6.55 -2.44
C LEU A 246 31.02 -7.44 -2.47
N LYS A 247 30.88 -8.70 -2.09
CA LYS A 247 31.94 -9.70 -2.21
C LYS A 247 31.41 -10.96 -2.89
N SER A 248 32.13 -11.43 -3.89
CA SER A 248 31.87 -12.73 -4.49
C SER A 248 32.22 -13.86 -3.51
N TYR A 249 31.67 -15.05 -3.73
CA TYR A 249 31.85 -16.19 -2.82
C TYR A 249 33.34 -16.54 -2.58
N ASP A 250 34.18 -16.36 -3.60
CA ASP A 250 35.60 -16.69 -3.53
C ASP A 250 36.41 -15.70 -2.68
N GLU A 251 35.93 -14.45 -2.56
CA GLU A 251 36.55 -13.39 -1.77
C GLU A 251 36.12 -13.41 -0.29
N LEU A 252 35.21 -14.30 0.09
CA LEU A 252 34.70 -14.40 1.44
C LEU A 252 35.72 -15.04 2.39
N SER A 253 35.93 -14.40 3.53
CA SER A 253 36.59 -15.01 4.69
C SER A 253 35.77 -16.19 5.24
N GLU A 254 36.38 -17.00 6.10
CA GLU A 254 35.72 -18.18 6.69
C GLU A 254 34.40 -17.82 7.40
N ILE A 255 34.40 -16.75 8.19
CA ILE A 255 33.20 -16.28 8.89
C ILE A 255 32.14 -15.73 7.92
N GLU A 256 32.55 -15.03 6.86
CA GLU A 256 31.64 -14.52 5.84
C GLU A 256 31.00 -15.65 5.03
N ARG A 257 31.69 -16.76 4.80
CA ARG A 257 31.10 -17.96 4.17
C ARG A 257 30.02 -18.61 5.03
N LEU A 258 30.15 -18.53 6.35
CA LEU A 258 29.10 -18.96 7.28
C LEU A 258 27.87 -18.04 7.19
N TYR A 259 28.08 -16.72 7.15
CA TYR A 259 26.99 -15.76 6.98
C TYR A 259 26.31 -15.88 5.62
N TYR A 260 27.09 -16.02 4.56
CA TYR A 260 26.60 -16.32 3.21
C TYR A 260 25.73 -17.58 3.21
N SER A 261 26.21 -18.67 3.83
CA SER A 261 25.45 -19.91 3.93
C SER A 261 24.12 -19.76 4.69
N TYR A 262 24.00 -18.76 5.56
CA TYR A 262 22.78 -18.48 6.32
C TYR A 262 21.81 -17.54 5.58
N THR A 263 22.33 -16.63 4.75
CA THR A 263 21.55 -15.55 4.12
C THR A 263 21.33 -15.70 2.61
N CYS A 264 22.08 -16.58 1.96
CA CYS A 264 22.20 -16.62 0.49
C CYS A 264 21.97 -18.01 -0.13
N ARG A 265 21.49 -19.02 0.62
CA ARG A 265 21.21 -20.36 0.04
C ARG A 265 19.87 -20.38 -0.71
N GLU A 266 19.70 -21.38 -1.58
CA GLU A 266 18.42 -21.66 -2.24
C GLU A 266 17.28 -21.75 -1.21
N GLY A 267 16.26 -20.92 -1.37
CA GLY A 267 15.10 -20.83 -0.46
C GLY A 267 15.19 -19.75 0.63
N ASP A 268 16.34 -19.08 0.81
CA ASP A 268 16.47 -17.95 1.73
C ASP A 268 15.94 -16.62 1.14
N VAL A 269 15.55 -16.66 -0.14
CA VAL A 269 14.89 -15.59 -0.86
C VAL A 269 13.46 -16.01 -1.17
N ILE A 270 12.50 -15.21 -0.72
CA ILE A 270 11.10 -15.27 -1.14
C ILE A 270 10.97 -14.27 -2.31
N ARG A 271 11.06 -14.77 -3.53
CA ARG A 271 10.95 -13.99 -4.78
C ARG A 271 9.55 -14.18 -5.37
N MET A 272 9.00 -13.11 -5.93
CA MET A 272 7.99 -13.19 -6.99
C MET A 272 8.66 -12.90 -8.32
N CYS A 273 8.11 -13.40 -9.42
CA CYS A 273 8.61 -13.05 -10.75
C CYS A 273 7.47 -12.72 -11.71
N ASN A 274 7.75 -11.81 -12.63
CA ASN A 274 6.79 -11.46 -13.65
C ASN A 274 6.66 -12.60 -14.67
N ILE A 275 5.42 -12.97 -14.96
CA ILE A 275 5.11 -13.90 -16.03
C ILE A 275 5.00 -13.09 -17.32
N PRO A 276 5.67 -13.51 -18.41
CA PRO A 276 5.47 -12.90 -19.71
C PRO A 276 4.00 -13.04 -20.13
N THR A 277 3.30 -11.91 -20.21
CA THR A 277 1.88 -11.82 -20.63
C THR A 277 0.91 -12.60 -19.73
N PRO A 278 0.72 -12.16 -18.47
CA PRO A 278 -0.10 -12.89 -17.50
C PRO A 278 -1.57 -12.91 -17.93
N GLN A 279 -2.20 -14.08 -17.89
CA GLN A 279 -3.65 -14.24 -18.11
C GLN A 279 -4.45 -14.16 -16.80
N MET A 280 -3.75 -14.02 -15.66
CA MET A 280 -4.30 -14.02 -14.29
C MET A 280 -5.04 -15.32 -13.93
N THR A 281 -4.49 -16.45 -14.37
CA THR A 281 -5.00 -17.82 -14.17
C THR A 281 -4.13 -18.62 -13.19
N THR A 282 -4.56 -19.83 -12.81
CA THR A 282 -3.71 -20.73 -11.99
C THR A 282 -2.49 -21.26 -12.75
N ASP A 283 -2.56 -21.28 -14.08
CA ASP A 283 -1.44 -21.68 -14.94
C ASP A 283 -0.31 -20.65 -14.86
N ASP A 284 -0.67 -19.36 -14.75
CA ASP A 284 0.27 -18.27 -14.50
C ASP A 284 1.04 -18.54 -13.20
N LEU A 285 0.36 -18.85 -12.08
CA LEU A 285 1.03 -19.16 -10.79
C LEU A 285 1.97 -20.39 -10.89
N THR A 286 1.57 -21.39 -11.68
CA THR A 286 2.39 -22.59 -11.90
C THR A 286 3.62 -22.28 -12.74
N LEU A 287 3.47 -21.42 -13.76
CA LEU A 287 4.56 -20.95 -14.60
C LEU A 287 5.52 -20.07 -13.81
N GLU A 288 5.01 -19.15 -12.99
CA GLU A 288 5.81 -18.34 -12.05
C GLU A 288 6.68 -19.25 -11.18
N LYS A 289 6.07 -20.27 -10.56
CA LYS A 289 6.81 -21.21 -9.71
C LYS A 289 7.90 -21.96 -10.48
N LYS A 290 7.63 -22.41 -11.71
CA LYS A 290 8.65 -23.04 -12.58
C LYS A 290 9.77 -22.07 -12.94
N ILE A 291 9.44 -20.81 -13.25
CA ILE A 291 10.44 -19.77 -13.53
C ILE A 291 11.31 -19.53 -12.30
N LEU A 292 10.70 -19.44 -11.10
CA LEU A 292 11.41 -19.29 -9.84
C LEU A 292 12.36 -20.47 -9.57
N GLU A 293 11.91 -21.70 -9.81
CA GLU A 293 12.72 -22.92 -9.70
C GLU A 293 13.84 -23.01 -10.76
N LEU A 294 13.65 -22.44 -11.95
CA LEU A 294 14.64 -22.42 -13.04
C LEU A 294 15.64 -21.25 -12.91
N SER A 295 15.24 -20.16 -12.26
CA SER A 295 16.09 -19.00 -11.95
C SER A 295 17.08 -19.26 -10.81
N LYS A 296 17.44 -20.53 -10.59
CA LYS A 296 18.58 -21.01 -9.80
C LYS A 296 19.90 -20.51 -10.40
N LEU A 297 20.16 -19.22 -10.23
CA LEU A 297 21.49 -18.65 -10.09
C LEU A 297 21.53 -18.12 -8.67
#